data_AF-A0A954U4M3-F1
#
_entry.id   AF-A0A954U4M3-F1
#
_cell.length_a   1.000
_cell.length_b   1.000
_cell.length_c   1.000
_cell.angle_alpha   90.00
_cell.angle_beta   90.00
_cell.angle_gamma   90.00
#
_symmetry.space_group_name_H-M   'P 1'
#
loop_
_entity.id
_entity.type
_entity.pdbx_description
1 polymer ?
#
loop_
_entity_poly.entity_id
_entity_poly.type
_entity_poly.pdbx_seq_one_letter_code
_entity_poly.pdbx_strand_id
1 'polypeptide(L)'
;AVKEDSTATIRDNRIIGGGVAAVLIQGRATINGNIFTGIGAKQGSAVWVWENSTATISDNSFDGYRAAVKATKATVTVTGNSIKQFQGTAIIVTDSQKPAHVHGNTATSTDPKAKVADVQGPSGIVEENVLKDE
;
A
#
# COMPACT_ATOMS: atom_id res chain seq x y z
N ALA A 1 -1.19 -14.60 3.61
CA ALA A 1 -2.46 -13.93 3.25
C ALA A 1 -3.35 -13.88 4.49
N VAL A 2 -4.20 -12.87 4.63
CA VAL A 2 -5.25 -12.79 5.67
C VAL A 2 -6.57 -13.11 4.99
N LYS A 3 -7.22 -14.21 5.37
CA LYS A 3 -8.36 -14.77 4.64
C LYS A 3 -9.70 -14.36 5.26
N GLU A 4 -10.60 -13.82 4.45
CA GLU A 4 -12.03 -13.65 4.74
C GLU A 4 -12.33 -13.20 6.18
N ASP A 5 -13.03 -14.02 6.97
CA ASP A 5 -13.45 -13.66 8.32
C ASP A 5 -12.29 -13.54 9.33
N SER A 6 -11.06 -13.80 8.90
CA SER A 6 -9.86 -13.65 9.72
C SER A 6 -9.53 -12.19 9.96
N THR A 7 -9.01 -11.95 11.17
CA THR A 7 -8.37 -10.69 11.55
C THR A 7 -6.91 -10.97 11.89
N ALA A 8 -6.00 -10.15 11.38
CA ALA A 8 -4.57 -10.28 11.66
C ALA A 8 -3.92 -8.94 11.99
N THR A 9 -2.89 -8.99 12.83
CA THR A 9 -1.93 -7.89 13.01
C THR A 9 -0.59 -8.36 12.50
N ILE A 10 -0.01 -7.62 11.56
CA ILE A 10 1.30 -7.87 10.96
C ILE A 10 2.16 -6.68 11.32
N ARG A 11 3.06 -6.84 12.28
CA ARG A 11 3.88 -5.72 12.77
C ARG A 11 5.33 -6.07 13.03
N ASP A 12 6.21 -5.09 12.80
CA ASP A 12 7.63 -5.15 13.12
C ASP A 12 8.37 -6.33 12.44
N ASN A 13 7.94 -6.71 11.23
CA ASN A 13 8.54 -7.79 10.46
C ASN A 13 9.42 -7.27 9.34
N ARG A 14 10.34 -8.12 8.90
CA ARG A 14 10.97 -8.02 7.58
C ARG A 14 10.33 -9.03 6.63
N ILE A 15 9.75 -8.55 5.54
CA ILE A 15 9.02 -9.36 4.55
C ILE A 15 9.72 -9.21 3.20
N ILE A 16 10.20 -10.32 2.64
CA ILE A 16 11.05 -10.30 1.45
C ILE A 16 10.40 -11.13 0.34
N GLY A 17 10.44 -10.60 -0.88
CA GLY A 17 9.92 -11.28 -2.07
C GLY A 17 8.39 -11.27 -2.10
N GLY A 18 7.82 -12.33 -2.68
CA GLY A 18 6.43 -12.42 -3.14
C GLY A 18 6.35 -12.60 -4.67
N GLY A 19 5.14 -12.83 -5.17
CA GLY A 19 4.88 -12.92 -6.62
C GLY A 19 3.92 -11.83 -7.06
N VAL A 20 2.63 -12.14 -6.97
CA VAL A 20 1.55 -11.17 -7.22
C VAL A 20 1.40 -10.19 -6.06
N ALA A 21 1.53 -10.67 -4.82
CA ALA A 21 1.65 -9.83 -3.64
C ALA A 21 2.59 -10.43 -2.58
N ALA A 22 3.18 -9.61 -1.71
CA ALA A 22 3.86 -10.10 -0.50
C ALA A 22 2.85 -10.44 0.60
N VAL A 23 1.87 -9.56 0.81
CA VAL A 23 0.75 -9.77 1.73
C VAL A 23 -0.55 -9.52 0.98
N LEU A 24 -1.33 -10.58 0.79
CA LEU A 24 -2.70 -10.51 0.29
C LEU A 24 -3.69 -10.42 1.45
N ILE A 25 -4.57 -9.42 1.44
CA ILE A 25 -5.64 -9.20 2.42
C ILE A 25 -6.98 -9.45 1.73
N GLN A 26 -7.66 -10.50 2.17
CA GLN A 26 -9.03 -10.85 1.80
C GLN A 26 -9.96 -10.78 3.03
N GLY A 27 -9.50 -10.16 4.11
CA GLY A 27 -10.20 -10.09 5.40
C GLY A 27 -9.91 -8.77 6.10
N ARG A 28 -9.54 -8.81 7.39
CA ARG A 28 -9.20 -7.62 8.17
C ARG A 28 -7.76 -7.62 8.64
N ALA A 29 -7.02 -6.55 8.37
CA ALA A 29 -5.61 -6.48 8.76
C ALA A 29 -5.18 -5.11 9.29
N THR A 30 -4.31 -5.14 10.30
CA THR A 30 -3.48 -4.00 10.69
C THR A 30 -2.03 -4.34 10.34
N ILE A 31 -1.40 -3.50 9.52
CA ILE A 31 -0.04 -3.70 9.01
C ILE A 31 0.80 -2.49 9.41
N ASN A 32 1.72 -2.65 10.37
CA ASN A 32 2.45 -1.52 10.94
C ASN A 32 3.94 -1.78 11.20
N GLY A 33 4.80 -0.80 10.94
CA GLY A 33 6.21 -0.88 11.32
C GLY A 33 7.02 -1.95 10.59
N ASN A 34 6.52 -2.48 9.47
CA ASN A 34 7.21 -3.54 8.73
C ASN A 34 8.16 -2.96 7.67
N ILE A 35 9.17 -3.76 7.31
CA ILE A 35 10.08 -3.51 6.20
C ILE A 35 9.80 -4.53 5.10
N PHE A 36 9.29 -4.06 3.96
CA PHE A 36 9.01 -4.85 2.78
C PHE A 36 10.11 -4.66 1.73
N THR A 37 10.67 -5.76 1.24
CA THR A 37 11.70 -5.74 0.18
C THR A 37 11.32 -6.67 -0.96
N GLY A 38 10.94 -6.08 -2.09
CA GLY A 38 10.66 -6.79 -3.33
C GLY A 38 11.93 -7.11 -4.11
N ILE A 39 11.79 -7.92 -5.15
CA ILE A 39 12.86 -8.30 -6.07
C ILE A 39 12.92 -7.38 -7.31
N GLY A 40 12.20 -6.27 -7.28
CA GLY A 40 12.23 -5.20 -8.27
C GLY A 40 11.01 -5.13 -9.18
N ALA A 41 11.17 -4.36 -10.26
CA ALA A 41 10.16 -3.90 -11.22
C ALA A 41 9.12 -4.93 -11.72
N LYS A 42 9.46 -6.22 -11.80
CA LYS A 42 8.54 -7.25 -12.29
C LYS A 42 7.57 -7.75 -11.22
N GLN A 43 7.85 -7.47 -9.95
CA GLN A 43 7.05 -7.93 -8.84
C GLN A 43 5.74 -7.13 -8.72
N GLY A 44 4.68 -7.79 -8.26
CA GLY A 44 3.39 -7.16 -8.01
C GLY A 44 3.41 -6.20 -6.80
N SER A 45 2.29 -6.11 -6.09
CA SER A 45 2.15 -5.14 -5.00
C SER A 45 2.72 -5.68 -3.68
N ALA A 46 3.23 -4.84 -2.78
CA ALA A 46 3.66 -5.34 -1.47
C ALA A 46 2.43 -5.81 -0.66
N VAL A 47 1.46 -4.93 -0.51
CA VAL A 47 0.15 -5.22 0.10
C VAL A 47 -0.93 -5.11 -0.98
N TRP A 48 -1.71 -6.18 -1.15
CA TRP A 48 -2.90 -6.17 -2.00
C TRP A 48 -4.14 -6.41 -1.15
N VAL A 49 -5.02 -5.40 -1.08
CA VAL A 49 -6.29 -5.44 -0.37
C VAL A 49 -7.42 -5.73 -1.37
N TRP A 50 -8.04 -6.88 -1.22
CA TRP A 50 -9.11 -7.36 -2.10
C TRP A 50 -10.44 -6.69 -1.73
N GLU A 51 -11.43 -6.83 -2.61
CA GLU A 51 -12.80 -6.38 -2.38
C GLU A 51 -13.38 -6.83 -1.04
N ASN A 52 -14.27 -6.03 -0.46
CA ASN A 52 -14.92 -6.25 0.83
C ASN A 52 -13.96 -6.40 2.03
N SER A 53 -12.67 -6.14 1.85
CA SER A 53 -11.66 -6.25 2.90
C SER A 53 -11.40 -4.90 3.57
N THR A 54 -10.83 -4.93 4.78
CA THR A 54 -10.43 -3.73 5.51
C THR A 54 -8.96 -3.81 5.91
N ALA A 55 -8.21 -2.74 5.65
CA ALA A 55 -6.80 -2.67 6.05
C ALA A 55 -6.42 -1.30 6.60
N THR A 56 -5.70 -1.30 7.72
CA THR A 56 -4.92 -0.15 8.19
C THR A 56 -3.45 -0.45 7.93
N ILE A 57 -2.77 0.40 7.17
CA ILE A 57 -1.40 0.20 6.70
C ILE A 57 -0.60 1.45 7.07
N SER A 58 0.16 1.39 8.16
CA SER A 58 0.84 2.57 8.70
C SER A 58 2.31 2.36 8.98
N ASP A 59 3.14 3.39 8.79
CA ASP A 59 4.54 3.42 9.21
C ASP A 59 5.38 2.24 8.70
N ASN A 60 5.08 1.74 7.48
CA ASN A 60 5.88 0.70 6.85
C ASN A 60 6.88 1.30 5.85
N SER A 61 7.98 0.58 5.64
CA SER A 61 8.94 0.85 4.57
C SER A 61 8.73 -0.14 3.42
N PHE A 62 8.63 0.37 2.20
CA PHE A 62 8.44 -0.42 0.98
C PHE A 62 9.54 -0.12 -0.04
N ASP A 63 10.16 -1.17 -0.55
CA ASP A 63 11.24 -1.09 -1.53
C ASP A 63 11.06 -2.15 -2.62
N GLY A 64 11.09 -1.77 -3.89
CA GLY A 64 11.23 -2.69 -5.01
C GLY A 64 9.95 -3.46 -5.41
N TYR A 65 8.77 -2.88 -5.21
CA TYR A 65 7.48 -3.43 -5.66
C TYR A 65 6.85 -2.52 -6.72
N ARG A 66 6.05 -3.05 -7.67
CA ARG A 66 5.34 -2.21 -8.65
C ARG A 66 4.47 -1.14 -7.97
N ALA A 67 3.79 -1.51 -6.89
CA ALA A 67 3.09 -0.60 -5.99
C ALA A 67 3.29 -1.08 -4.55
N ALA A 68 3.42 -0.17 -3.59
CA ALA A 68 3.44 -0.53 -2.18
C ALA A 68 2.08 -1.08 -1.74
N VAL A 69 1.01 -0.35 -2.06
CA VAL A 69 -0.36 -0.72 -1.70
C VAL A 69 -1.24 -0.67 -2.93
N LYS A 70 -1.99 -1.75 -3.16
CA LYS A 70 -3.11 -1.77 -4.10
C LYS A 70 -4.38 -2.18 -3.37
N ALA A 71 -5.44 -1.39 -3.48
CA ALA A 71 -6.75 -1.67 -2.90
C ALA A 71 -7.84 -1.49 -3.96
N THR A 72 -8.78 -2.43 -4.04
CA THR A 72 -9.91 -2.34 -4.99
C THR A 72 -11.19 -2.74 -4.28
N LYS A 73 -12.23 -1.89 -4.32
CA LYS A 73 -13.52 -2.15 -3.63
C LYS A 73 -13.34 -2.51 -2.16
N ALA A 74 -12.41 -1.83 -1.49
CA ALA A 74 -12.01 -2.09 -0.11
C ALA A 74 -12.16 -0.83 0.76
N THR A 75 -12.09 -1.03 2.07
CA THR A 75 -11.97 0.07 3.05
C THR A 75 -10.52 0.14 3.52
N VAL A 76 -9.83 1.25 3.27
CA VAL A 76 -8.40 1.37 3.61
C VAL A 76 -8.05 2.69 4.29
N THR A 77 -7.09 2.59 5.21
CA THR A 77 -6.34 3.72 5.75
C THR A 77 -4.85 3.44 5.52
N VAL A 78 -4.15 4.35 4.83
CA VAL A 78 -2.74 4.20 4.45
C VAL A 78 -1.97 5.45 4.87
N THR A 79 -1.14 5.34 5.91
CA THR A 79 -0.57 6.52 6.58
C THR A 79 0.92 6.39 6.90
N GLY A 80 1.68 7.49 6.79
CA GLY A 80 3.06 7.52 7.31
C GLY A 80 4.04 6.53 6.66
N ASN A 81 3.73 5.96 5.49
CA ASN A 81 4.59 4.96 4.87
C ASN A 81 5.71 5.63 4.05
N SER A 82 6.88 4.97 4.01
CA SER A 82 8.01 5.37 3.17
C SER A 82 8.18 4.40 2.01
N ILE A 83 8.17 4.89 0.77
CA ILE A 83 8.11 4.06 -0.44
C ILE A 83 9.19 4.48 -1.43
N LYS A 84 9.90 3.52 -2.02
CA LYS A 84 10.85 3.77 -3.10
C LYS A 84 10.87 2.62 -4.10
N GLN A 85 11.51 2.84 -5.26
CA GLN A 85 11.63 1.86 -6.34
C GLN A 85 10.27 1.26 -6.79
N PHE A 86 9.25 2.10 -6.89
CA PHE A 86 7.92 1.76 -7.40
C PHE A 86 7.72 2.18 -8.86
N GLN A 87 6.60 1.83 -9.48
CA GLN A 87 6.32 2.13 -10.88
C GLN A 87 5.02 2.92 -11.06
N GLY A 88 5.12 4.13 -11.60
CA GLY A 88 3.96 4.98 -11.88
C GLY A 88 3.32 5.50 -10.61
N THR A 89 2.59 4.66 -9.86
CA THR A 89 1.89 5.07 -8.63
C THR A 89 2.22 4.15 -7.47
N ALA A 90 2.65 4.71 -6.34
CA ALA A 90 3.05 3.95 -5.16
C ALA A 90 1.85 3.34 -4.39
N ILE A 91 0.77 4.12 -4.21
CA ILE A 91 -0.46 3.72 -3.51
C ILE A 91 -1.64 3.87 -4.47
N ILE A 92 -2.33 2.77 -4.76
CA ILE A 92 -3.46 2.76 -5.69
C ILE A 92 -4.71 2.30 -4.93
N VAL A 93 -5.73 3.14 -4.88
CA VAL A 93 -7.05 2.82 -4.33
C VAL A 93 -8.10 3.03 -5.40
N THR A 94 -8.85 1.97 -5.72
CA THR A 94 -9.89 2.00 -6.75
C THR A 94 -11.24 1.60 -6.18
N ASP A 95 -12.28 2.39 -6.47
CA ASP A 95 -13.66 2.15 -6.07
C ASP A 95 -13.83 1.86 -4.57
N SER A 96 -13.22 2.67 -3.71
CA SER A 96 -13.31 2.50 -2.25
C SER A 96 -14.77 2.38 -1.78
N GLN A 97 -15.03 1.47 -0.84
CA GLN A 97 -16.41 1.26 -0.33
C GLN A 97 -16.81 2.27 0.74
N LYS A 98 -15.82 2.85 1.40
CA LYS A 98 -15.93 3.94 2.37
C LYS A 98 -14.87 4.98 2.00
N PRO A 99 -15.00 6.23 2.47
CA PRO A 99 -13.97 7.24 2.29
C PRO A 99 -12.57 6.69 2.61
N ALA A 100 -11.72 6.59 1.59
CA ALA A 100 -10.35 6.10 1.76
C ALA A 100 -9.49 7.21 2.37
N HIS A 101 -8.68 6.85 3.36
CA HIS A 101 -7.73 7.78 3.98
C HIS A 101 -6.31 7.41 3.53
N VAL A 102 -5.66 8.30 2.80
CA VAL A 102 -4.28 8.11 2.32
C VAL A 102 -3.52 9.40 2.59
N HIS A 103 -2.76 9.48 3.69
CA HIS A 103 -2.11 10.73 4.06
C HIS A 103 -0.76 10.56 4.75
N GLY A 104 0.10 11.59 4.67
CA GLY A 104 1.41 11.57 5.31
C GLY A 104 2.39 10.54 4.73
N ASN A 105 2.12 10.00 3.53
CA ASN A 105 3.02 9.02 2.91
C ASN A 105 4.12 9.74 2.13
N THR A 106 5.35 9.24 2.21
CA THR A 106 6.47 9.76 1.44
C THR A 106 6.89 8.71 0.41
N ALA A 107 6.92 9.08 -0.86
CA ALA A 107 7.50 8.26 -1.92
C ALA A 107 8.73 8.95 -2.52
N THR A 108 9.73 8.18 -2.92
CA THR A 108 10.94 8.70 -3.60
C THR A 108 11.05 8.08 -4.98
N SER A 109 11.24 8.90 -6.01
CA SER A 109 11.30 8.47 -7.41
C SER A 109 12.07 9.47 -8.27
N THR A 110 12.81 8.97 -9.26
CA THR A 110 13.39 9.80 -10.34
C THR A 110 12.48 9.94 -11.55
N ASP A 111 11.37 9.20 -11.61
CA ASP A 111 10.37 9.32 -12.68
C ASP A 111 9.51 10.58 -12.47
N PRO A 112 9.56 11.58 -13.38
CA PRO A 112 8.79 12.82 -13.26
C PRO A 112 7.27 12.62 -13.38
N LYS A 113 6.82 11.44 -13.83
CA LYS A 113 5.39 11.08 -13.91
C LYS A 113 4.92 10.26 -12.71
N ALA A 114 5.80 9.97 -11.76
CA ALA A 114 5.45 9.21 -10.59
C ALA A 114 4.41 9.94 -9.72
N LYS A 115 3.58 9.15 -9.03
CA LYS A 115 2.59 9.63 -8.07
C LYS A 115 2.74 8.86 -6.77
N VAL A 116 2.58 9.56 -5.64
CA VAL A 116 2.50 8.89 -4.33
C VAL A 116 1.21 8.10 -4.22
N ALA A 117 0.08 8.72 -4.59
CA ALA A 117 -1.24 8.13 -4.46
C ALA A 117 -2.11 8.42 -5.68
N ASP A 118 -2.94 7.44 -6.05
CA ASP A 118 -4.08 7.58 -6.97
C ASP A 118 -5.29 6.95 -6.28
N VAL A 119 -6.27 7.79 -5.92
CA VAL A 119 -7.45 7.40 -5.16
C VAL A 119 -8.69 7.69 -6.00
N GLN A 120 -9.42 6.64 -6.35
CA GLN A 120 -10.66 6.68 -7.12
C GLN A 120 -11.83 6.20 -6.26
N GLY A 121 -12.98 6.86 -6.39
CA GLY A 121 -14.15 6.63 -5.54
C GLY A 121 -14.21 7.58 -4.34
N PRO A 122 -15.06 7.29 -3.33
CA PRO A 122 -15.16 8.07 -2.11
C PRO A 122 -13.79 8.26 -1.42
N SER A 123 -13.36 9.51 -1.31
CA SER A 123 -12.14 9.91 -0.63
C SER A 123 -12.46 10.56 0.71
N GLY A 124 -11.70 10.17 1.74
CA GLY A 124 -11.60 10.89 3.00
C GLY A 124 -10.42 11.87 2.91
N ILE A 125 -9.46 11.72 3.80
CA ILE A 125 -8.24 12.55 3.80
C ILE A 125 -7.26 11.98 2.77
N VAL A 126 -6.87 12.79 1.77
CA VAL A 126 -5.88 12.42 0.73
C VAL A 126 -4.80 13.50 0.63
N GLU A 127 -4.23 13.87 1.76
CA GLU A 127 -3.37 15.05 1.92
C GLU A 127 -1.97 14.66 2.43
N GLU A 128 -1.03 15.60 2.43
CA GLU A 128 0.31 15.41 3.00
C GLU A 128 1.10 14.21 2.41
N ASN A 129 0.74 13.77 1.20
CA ASN A 129 1.49 12.77 0.47
C ASN A 129 2.57 13.47 -0.35
N VAL A 130 3.83 13.15 -0.09
CA VAL A 130 4.98 13.86 -0.65
C VAL A 130 5.76 12.94 -1.58
N LEU A 131 5.93 13.37 -2.83
CA LEU A 131 6.91 12.78 -3.73
C LEU A 131 8.21 13.56 -3.58
N LYS A 132 9.30 12.86 -3.32
CA LYS A 132 10.67 13.40 -3.27
C LYS A 132 11.47 12.87 -4.45
N ASP A 133 12.39 13.69 -4.92
CA ASP A 133 13.42 13.23 -5.85
C ASP A 133 14.41 12.34 -5.09
N GLU A 134 14.91 11.30 -5.78
CA GLU A 134 15.93 10.37 -5.25
C GLU A 134 17.35 10.96 -5.32
#